data_AF-A0A3C1TJ91-F1
#
_entry.id   AF-A0A3C1TJ91-F1
#
_cell.length_a   1.000
_cell.length_b   1.000
_cell.length_c   1.000
_cell.angle_alpha   90.00
_cell.angle_beta   90.00
_cell.angle_gamma   90.00
#
_symmetry.space_group_name_H-M   'P 1'
#
loop_
_entity.id
_entity.type
_entity.pdbx_description
1 polymer ?
#
loop_
_entity_poly.entity_id
_entity_poly.type
_entity_poly.pdbx_seq_one_letter_code
_entity_poly.pdbx_strand_id
1 'polypeptide(L)'
;MKNSLFFVSIKKRFPTALAALVALTIYSCRDASQEPVEPTANSKGTETYSADVATKWAEMDLVLTQNSTGFTPPVAARALGYAGVAMYEAVVPGIKDNRSLVKQLNGLADLPVPEANQEYNWAASANAAQIYMAKNLWPTANEAAKKKIDSLGTVIRNELIASSSQAIVERSESFGYAIGKAIFDWSKTDGGHEGFTRNFPATYKVPVFPGSWQPTENGRTIPMLPYWGQNRTFIAANGLLTPPAPLTISTQVNSPYFQQYYDVYK
;
A
#
# COMPACT_ATOMS: atom_id res chain seq x y z
N MET A 1 78.33 36.36 -24.03
CA MET A 1 77.19 36.91 -23.26
C MET A 1 75.89 36.63 -24.00
N LYS A 2 75.06 35.70 -23.48
CA LYS A 2 73.59 35.66 -23.58
C LYS A 2 73.12 34.38 -22.88
N ASN A 3 72.54 34.53 -21.69
CA ASN A 3 71.84 33.49 -20.93
C ASN A 3 70.47 33.25 -21.55
N SER A 4 69.98 32.00 -21.57
CA SER A 4 68.54 31.75 -21.53
C SER A 4 68.19 30.38 -20.93
N LEU A 5 67.75 30.45 -19.67
CA LEU A 5 66.76 29.68 -18.91
C LEU A 5 66.10 28.44 -19.56
N PHE A 6 66.20 27.30 -18.85
CA PHE A 6 65.34 26.13 -18.97
C PHE A 6 64.01 26.35 -18.22
N PHE A 7 62.87 26.15 -18.89
CA PHE A 7 61.55 26.02 -18.27
C PHE A 7 61.21 24.53 -18.08
N VAL A 8 60.99 24.10 -16.83
CA VAL A 8 60.40 22.80 -16.51
C VAL A 8 58.88 22.94 -16.47
N SER A 9 58.18 22.16 -17.29
CA SER A 9 56.72 22.09 -17.31
C SER A 9 56.21 21.17 -16.19
N ILE A 10 55.56 21.74 -15.18
CA ILE A 10 54.81 20.98 -14.16
C ILE A 10 53.45 20.61 -14.76
N LYS A 11 53.30 19.37 -15.25
CA LYS A 11 52.00 18.82 -15.65
C LYS A 11 51.15 18.53 -14.40
N LYS A 12 50.00 19.19 -14.35
CA LYS A 12 48.87 19.05 -13.41
C LYS A 12 48.50 17.57 -13.16
N ARG A 13 48.75 17.06 -11.95
CA ARG A 13 48.12 15.84 -11.39
C ARG A 13 47.08 16.21 -10.32
N PHE A 14 46.10 17.01 -10.68
CA PHE A 14 45.08 17.51 -9.74
C PHE A 14 43.62 17.05 -9.93
N PRO A 15 43.17 16.40 -11.03
CA PRO A 15 41.75 16.08 -11.16
C PRO A 15 41.32 14.76 -10.50
N THR A 16 42.24 13.82 -10.23
CA THR A 16 41.88 12.49 -9.67
C THR A 16 41.75 12.48 -8.15
N ALA A 17 42.55 13.29 -7.44
CA ALA A 17 42.48 13.37 -5.97
C ALA A 17 41.18 14.06 -5.49
N LEU A 18 40.67 15.03 -6.26
CA LEU A 18 39.45 15.75 -5.91
C LEU A 18 38.19 14.89 -6.11
N ALA A 19 38.16 14.04 -7.14
CA ALA A 19 37.05 13.13 -7.40
C ALA A 19 36.92 12.04 -6.32
N ALA A 20 38.04 11.51 -5.81
CA ALA A 20 38.05 10.54 -4.73
C ALA A 20 37.58 11.14 -3.39
N LEU A 21 37.93 12.41 -3.12
CA LEU A 21 37.52 13.10 -1.90
C LEU A 21 36.02 13.42 -1.90
N VAL A 22 35.46 13.79 -3.06
CA VAL A 22 34.02 14.00 -3.21
C VAL A 22 33.25 12.68 -3.02
N ALA A 23 33.73 11.57 -3.60
CA ALA A 23 33.12 10.25 -3.42
C ALA A 23 33.08 9.77 -1.94
N LEU A 24 34.09 10.14 -1.14
CA LEU A 24 34.11 9.85 0.31
C LEU A 24 33.13 10.73 1.10
N THR A 25 32.90 11.98 0.70
CA THR A 25 31.92 12.86 1.37
C THR A 25 30.46 12.46 1.14
N ILE A 26 30.13 11.85 -0.01
CA ILE A 26 28.76 11.36 -0.27
C ILE A 26 28.45 10.08 0.53
N TYR A 27 29.46 9.29 0.90
CA TYR A 27 29.28 8.13 1.79
C TYR A 27 29.18 8.52 3.27
N SER A 28 29.78 9.65 3.67
CA SER A 28 29.79 10.11 5.06
C SER A 28 28.49 10.81 5.51
N CYS A 29 27.57 11.09 4.57
CA CYS A 29 26.24 11.64 4.86
C CYS A 29 25.13 10.57 4.83
N ARG A 30 25.48 9.31 5.10
CA ARG A 30 24.49 8.27 5.41
C ARG A 30 24.23 8.29 6.92
N ASP A 31 23.01 8.70 7.29
CA ASP A 31 22.52 8.64 8.66
C ASP A 31 22.41 7.17 9.08
N ALA A 32 23.29 6.71 9.96
CA ALA A 32 23.35 5.32 10.43
C ALA A 32 22.08 4.87 11.16
N SER A 33 21.19 5.81 11.50
CA SER A 33 19.86 5.53 12.05
C SER A 33 18.84 5.01 11.02
N GLN A 34 19.20 4.97 9.72
CA GLN A 34 18.32 4.51 8.64
C GLN A 34 18.79 3.23 7.94
N GLU A 35 19.75 2.50 8.52
CA GLU A 35 19.97 1.13 8.06
C GLU A 35 18.78 0.26 8.49
N PRO A 36 18.21 -0.57 7.59
CA PRO A 36 17.26 -1.58 7.99
C PRO A 36 17.94 -2.43 9.04
N VAL A 37 17.36 -2.50 10.24
CA VAL A 37 17.77 -3.49 11.23
C VAL A 37 17.49 -4.84 10.58
N GLU A 38 18.52 -5.50 10.05
CA GLU A 38 18.40 -6.90 9.68
C GLU A 38 17.83 -7.62 10.90
N PRO A 39 16.84 -8.52 10.75
CA PRO A 39 16.43 -9.37 11.85
C PRO A 39 17.69 -10.08 12.33
N THR A 40 18.15 -9.66 13.49
CA THR A 40 19.28 -10.23 14.18
C THR A 40 19.04 -11.72 14.33
N ALA A 41 19.66 -12.53 13.46
CA ALA A 41 20.02 -13.95 13.46
C ALA A 41 19.11 -15.03 14.10
N ASN A 42 18.00 -14.68 14.75
CA ASN A 42 17.24 -15.56 15.63
C ASN A 42 15.92 -16.02 15.00
N SER A 43 15.26 -15.17 14.19
CA SER A 43 14.04 -15.55 13.47
C SER A 43 14.34 -16.33 12.20
N LYS A 44 13.49 -17.30 11.88
CA LYS A 44 13.48 -17.91 10.54
C LYS A 44 13.07 -16.86 9.50
N GLY A 45 13.60 -16.99 8.29
CA GLY A 45 13.17 -16.15 7.16
C GLY A 45 11.71 -16.40 6.80
N THR A 46 11.03 -15.38 6.28
CA THR A 46 9.62 -15.44 5.88
C THR A 46 9.38 -16.51 4.81
N GLU A 47 10.38 -16.79 3.96
CA GLU A 47 10.36 -17.83 2.94
C GLU A 47 10.24 -19.26 3.50
N THR A 48 10.45 -19.45 4.81
CA THR A 48 10.31 -20.75 5.48
C THR A 48 8.86 -21.07 5.87
N TYR A 49 7.95 -20.10 5.77
CA TYR A 49 6.53 -20.27 6.08
C TYR A 49 5.72 -20.51 4.79
N SER A 50 4.65 -21.29 4.90
CA SER A 50 3.70 -21.47 3.79
C SER A 50 3.01 -20.15 3.45
N ALA A 51 2.74 -19.93 2.16
CA ALA A 51 1.92 -18.83 1.68
C ALA A 51 0.44 -18.96 2.11
N ASP A 52 0.04 -20.09 2.70
CA ASP A 52 -1.35 -20.38 3.10
C ASP A 52 -1.96 -19.33 4.00
N VAL A 53 -1.19 -18.73 4.92
CA VAL A 53 -1.72 -17.65 5.77
C VAL A 53 -2.11 -16.45 4.90
N ALA A 54 -1.26 -16.07 3.94
CA ALA A 54 -1.53 -14.96 3.05
C ALA A 54 -2.72 -15.23 2.13
N THR A 55 -2.80 -16.42 1.52
CA THR A 55 -3.88 -16.78 0.60
C THR A 55 -5.21 -16.95 1.32
N LYS A 56 -5.26 -17.60 2.50
CA LYS A 56 -6.48 -17.73 3.31
C LYS A 56 -7.03 -16.37 3.73
N TRP A 57 -6.17 -15.41 4.10
CA TRP A 57 -6.61 -14.05 4.43
C TRP A 57 -7.06 -13.27 3.19
N ALA A 58 -6.37 -13.40 2.06
CA ALA A 58 -6.84 -12.80 0.80
C ALA A 58 -8.22 -13.33 0.38
N GLU A 59 -8.47 -14.64 0.53
CA GLU A 59 -9.80 -15.23 0.32
C GLU A 59 -10.83 -14.68 1.32
N MET A 60 -10.45 -14.53 2.60
CA MET A 60 -11.31 -13.93 3.62
C MET A 60 -11.70 -12.50 3.25
N ASP A 61 -10.76 -11.68 2.78
CA ASP A 61 -11.03 -10.29 2.38
C ASP A 61 -12.07 -10.20 1.26
N LEU A 62 -12.05 -11.17 0.32
CA LEU A 62 -13.07 -11.29 -0.72
C LEU A 62 -14.43 -11.67 -0.14
N VAL A 63 -14.46 -12.64 0.79
CA VAL A 63 -15.70 -13.02 1.50
C VAL A 63 -16.28 -11.83 2.26
N LEU A 64 -15.44 -11.07 2.97
CA LEU A 64 -15.85 -9.88 3.71
C LEU A 64 -16.39 -8.81 2.77
N THR A 65 -15.71 -8.54 1.66
CA THR A 65 -16.14 -7.58 0.64
C THR A 65 -17.53 -7.94 0.07
N GLN A 66 -17.75 -9.21 -0.27
CA GLN A 66 -19.05 -9.68 -0.78
C GLN A 66 -20.17 -9.60 0.26
N ASN A 67 -19.83 -9.72 1.54
CA ASN A 67 -20.78 -9.77 2.65
C ASN A 67 -20.90 -8.44 3.42
N SER A 68 -20.38 -7.34 2.86
CA SER A 68 -20.39 -6.02 3.49
C SER A 68 -21.16 -5.00 2.65
N THR A 69 -22.11 -4.32 3.27
CA THR A 69 -22.88 -3.26 2.60
C THR A 69 -22.00 -2.04 2.32
N GLY A 70 -22.12 -1.50 1.11
CA GLY A 70 -21.44 -0.26 0.71
C GLY A 70 -20.04 -0.44 0.10
N PHE A 71 -19.59 -1.67 -0.10
CA PHE A 71 -18.29 -1.98 -0.73
C PHE A 71 -18.39 -1.96 -2.25
N THR A 72 -18.55 -0.77 -2.81
CA THR A 72 -18.44 -0.54 -4.25
C THR A 72 -17.00 -0.74 -4.74
N PRO A 73 -16.74 -0.91 -6.05
CA PRO A 73 -15.41 -1.29 -6.54
C PRO A 73 -14.25 -0.42 -6.00
N PRO A 74 -14.34 0.92 -5.94
CA PRO A 74 -13.26 1.74 -5.41
C PRO A 74 -13.08 1.61 -3.88
N VAL A 75 -14.18 1.43 -3.13
CA VAL A 75 -14.15 1.21 -1.68
C VAL A 75 -13.53 -0.16 -1.35
N ALA A 76 -13.91 -1.19 -2.09
CA ALA A 76 -13.34 -2.52 -1.99
C ALA A 76 -11.84 -2.52 -2.31
N ALA A 77 -11.43 -1.90 -3.43
CA ALA A 77 -10.02 -1.78 -3.80
C ALA A 77 -9.19 -1.07 -2.71
N ARG A 78 -9.74 -0.03 -2.08
CA ARG A 78 -9.12 0.64 -0.94
C ARG A 78 -8.89 -0.32 0.23
N ALA A 79 -9.93 -1.06 0.66
CA ALA A 79 -9.82 -2.00 1.77
C ALA A 79 -8.77 -3.08 1.49
N LEU A 80 -8.82 -3.72 0.31
CA LEU A 80 -7.86 -4.73 -0.13
C LEU A 80 -6.42 -4.18 -0.17
N GLY A 81 -6.25 -2.94 -0.65
CA GLY A 81 -4.93 -2.29 -0.66
C GLY A 81 -4.32 -2.14 0.74
N TYR A 82 -5.10 -1.67 1.72
CA TYR A 82 -4.60 -1.54 3.10
C TYR A 82 -4.39 -2.90 3.78
N ALA A 83 -5.26 -3.89 3.53
CA ALA A 83 -5.07 -5.26 4.03
C ALA A 83 -3.76 -5.87 3.50
N GLY A 84 -3.47 -5.69 2.20
CA GLY A 84 -2.21 -6.12 1.58
C GLY A 84 -0.98 -5.42 2.14
N VAL A 85 -1.04 -4.09 2.36
CA VAL A 85 0.07 -3.35 3.00
C VAL A 85 0.31 -3.86 4.42
N ALA A 86 -0.75 -4.05 5.23
CA ALA A 86 -0.61 -4.59 6.58
C ALA A 86 -0.03 -6.00 6.59
N MET A 87 -0.40 -6.84 5.62
CA MET A 87 0.16 -8.19 5.47
C MET A 87 1.66 -8.12 5.18
N TYR A 88 2.06 -7.29 4.21
CA TYR A 88 3.46 -7.10 3.85
C TYR A 88 4.29 -6.57 5.04
N GLU A 89 3.84 -5.50 5.69
CA GLU A 89 4.59 -4.89 6.80
C GLU A 89 4.70 -5.81 8.02
N ALA A 90 3.76 -6.74 8.22
CA ALA A 90 3.81 -7.72 9.30
C ALA A 90 4.88 -8.81 9.09
N VAL A 91 5.33 -9.02 7.85
CA VAL A 91 6.29 -10.10 7.51
C VAL A 91 7.58 -9.60 6.90
N VAL A 92 7.64 -8.36 6.42
CA VAL A 92 8.81 -7.80 5.73
C VAL A 92 10.08 -7.82 6.58
N PRO A 93 10.07 -7.72 7.93
CA PRO A 93 11.30 -7.90 8.68
C PRO A 93 11.95 -9.25 8.32
N GLY A 94 11.18 -10.32 8.22
CA GLY A 94 11.70 -11.65 7.85
C GLY A 94 11.98 -11.87 6.36
N ILE A 95 11.68 -10.93 5.44
CA ILE A 95 11.92 -11.14 4.00
C ILE A 95 13.30 -10.61 3.65
N LYS A 96 14.20 -11.52 3.25
CA LYS A 96 15.54 -11.17 2.77
C LYS A 96 15.46 -10.21 1.56
N ASP A 97 16.33 -9.19 1.54
CA ASP A 97 16.50 -8.22 0.46
C ASP A 97 15.26 -7.31 0.19
N ASN A 98 14.23 -7.42 1.02
CA ASN A 98 13.08 -6.52 1.00
C ASN A 98 13.16 -5.49 2.14
N ARG A 99 12.39 -4.41 2.00
CA ARG A 99 12.33 -3.34 3.00
C ARG A 99 10.90 -2.87 3.21
N SER A 100 10.66 -2.32 4.39
CA SER A 100 9.41 -1.65 4.72
C SER A 100 9.04 -0.58 3.69
N LEU A 101 7.73 -0.43 3.45
CA LEU A 101 7.10 0.59 2.63
C LEU A 101 6.99 1.95 3.34
N VAL A 102 7.42 2.04 4.60
CA VAL A 102 7.59 3.31 5.32
C VAL A 102 8.41 4.29 4.47
N LYS A 103 7.94 5.54 4.37
CA LYS A 103 8.47 6.63 3.52
C LYS A 103 8.46 6.35 2.02
N GLN A 104 8.01 5.17 1.56
CA GLN A 104 7.76 4.87 0.15
C GLN A 104 6.30 5.14 -0.24
N LEU A 105 5.37 4.84 0.68
CA LEU A 105 3.96 5.19 0.54
C LEU A 105 3.67 6.58 1.08
N ASN A 106 2.75 7.28 0.40
CA ASN A 106 2.35 8.64 0.73
C ASN A 106 1.77 8.72 2.15
N GLY A 107 2.45 9.48 3.02
CA GLY A 107 2.03 9.72 4.40
C GLY A 107 2.26 8.55 5.38
N LEU A 108 2.93 7.46 4.98
CA LEU A 108 3.33 6.39 5.90
C LEU A 108 4.70 6.73 6.50
N ALA A 109 4.70 7.41 7.65
CA ALA A 109 5.92 8.01 8.23
C ALA A 109 6.77 7.03 9.03
N ASP A 110 6.12 6.20 9.85
CA ASP A 110 6.72 5.25 10.77
C ASP A 110 5.77 4.07 11.03
N LEU A 111 6.34 2.96 11.52
CA LEU A 111 5.62 1.77 11.95
C LEU A 111 6.34 1.13 13.15
N PRO A 112 5.63 0.33 13.97
CA PRO A 112 6.27 -0.52 14.95
C PRO A 112 7.36 -1.39 14.30
N VAL A 113 8.48 -1.58 15.01
CA VAL A 113 9.57 -2.46 14.59
C VAL A 113 9.69 -3.62 15.59
N PRO A 114 10.14 -4.81 15.16
CA PRO A 114 10.37 -5.92 16.08
C PRO A 114 11.46 -5.58 17.10
N GLU A 115 11.37 -6.19 18.29
CA GLU A 115 12.38 -6.07 19.34
C GLU A 115 13.69 -6.70 18.88
N ALA A 116 14.80 -5.98 19.08
CA ALA A 116 16.13 -6.48 18.72
C ALA A 116 16.46 -7.77 19.50
N ASN A 117 17.15 -8.71 18.83
CA ASN A 117 17.58 -9.99 19.37
C ASN A 117 16.45 -10.93 19.85
N GLN A 118 15.19 -10.66 19.51
CA GLN A 118 14.07 -11.56 19.79
C GLN A 118 13.71 -12.40 18.56
N GLU A 119 13.22 -13.61 18.81
CA GLU A 119 12.69 -14.49 17.76
C GLU A 119 11.19 -14.21 17.52
N TYR A 120 10.81 -14.22 16.25
CA TYR A 120 9.46 -13.98 15.76
C TYR A 120 9.04 -15.07 14.78
N ASN A 121 7.74 -15.38 14.81
CA ASN A 121 7.02 -16.19 13.84
C ASN A 121 6.23 -15.25 12.91
N TRP A 122 6.73 -15.03 11.70
CA TRP A 122 6.14 -14.06 10.77
C TRP A 122 4.73 -14.47 10.31
N ALA A 123 4.41 -15.77 10.24
CA ALA A 123 3.06 -16.23 9.96
C ALA A 123 2.07 -15.87 11.08
N ALA A 124 2.49 -15.97 12.35
CA ALA A 124 1.67 -15.52 13.49
C ALA A 124 1.47 -14.00 13.49
N SER A 125 2.52 -13.25 13.13
CA SER A 125 2.43 -11.80 12.95
C SER A 125 1.45 -11.41 11.84
N ALA A 126 1.55 -12.02 10.66
CA ALA A 126 0.63 -11.80 9.56
C ALA A 126 -0.82 -12.10 9.96
N ASN A 127 -1.06 -13.24 10.63
CA ASN A 127 -2.38 -13.63 11.09
C ASN A 127 -2.99 -12.56 12.03
N ALA A 128 -2.24 -12.10 13.03
CA ALA A 128 -2.72 -11.08 13.96
C ALA A 128 -2.99 -9.73 13.28
N ALA A 129 -2.13 -9.31 12.36
CA ALA A 129 -2.33 -8.08 11.58
C ALA A 129 -3.64 -8.16 10.77
N GLN A 130 -3.86 -9.28 10.07
CA GLN A 130 -5.04 -9.46 9.24
C GLN A 130 -6.34 -9.59 10.05
N ILE A 131 -6.33 -10.23 11.23
CA ILE A 131 -7.50 -10.22 12.13
C ILE A 131 -7.90 -8.78 12.47
N TYR A 132 -6.92 -7.93 12.79
CA TYR A 132 -7.20 -6.53 13.10
C TYR A 132 -7.75 -5.79 11.88
N MET A 133 -7.10 -5.92 10.72
CA MET A 133 -7.54 -5.27 9.48
C MET A 133 -8.95 -5.73 9.07
N ALA A 134 -9.20 -7.03 9.07
CA ALA A 134 -10.49 -7.63 8.72
C ALA A 134 -11.65 -7.08 9.56
N LYS A 135 -11.46 -6.96 10.88
CA LYS A 135 -12.47 -6.43 11.79
C LYS A 135 -12.76 -4.94 11.60
N ASN A 136 -11.76 -4.17 11.14
CA ASN A 136 -11.84 -2.70 11.12
C ASN A 136 -12.08 -2.12 9.72
N LEU A 137 -11.61 -2.79 8.66
CA LEU A 137 -11.82 -2.37 7.28
C LEU A 137 -13.22 -2.69 6.76
N TRP A 138 -13.85 -3.78 7.25
CA TRP A 138 -15.20 -4.21 6.85
C TRP A 138 -16.22 -4.12 8.01
N PRO A 139 -16.48 -2.92 8.57
CA PRO A 139 -17.35 -2.79 9.74
C PRO A 139 -18.82 -3.14 9.44
N THR A 140 -19.23 -3.11 8.17
CA THR A 140 -20.59 -3.43 7.70
C THR A 140 -20.75 -4.90 7.27
N ALA A 141 -19.74 -5.75 7.50
CA ALA A 141 -19.87 -7.19 7.27
C ALA A 141 -21.02 -7.77 8.10
N ASN A 142 -21.78 -8.71 7.52
CA ASN A 142 -22.81 -9.41 8.27
C ASN A 142 -22.20 -10.29 9.40
N GLU A 143 -23.01 -10.66 10.39
CA GLU A 143 -22.55 -11.40 11.57
C GLU A 143 -21.95 -12.77 11.23
N ALA A 144 -22.44 -13.43 10.17
CA ALA A 144 -21.87 -14.70 9.72
C ALA A 144 -20.45 -14.52 9.19
N ALA A 145 -20.18 -13.45 8.43
CA ALA A 145 -18.86 -13.12 7.92
C ALA A 145 -17.90 -12.67 9.05
N LYS A 146 -18.38 -11.91 10.03
CA LYS A 146 -17.57 -11.53 11.21
C LYS A 146 -17.09 -12.76 12.01
N LYS A 147 -17.97 -13.74 12.25
CA LYS A 147 -17.59 -14.99 12.92
C LYS A 147 -16.53 -15.79 12.15
N LYS A 148 -16.51 -15.69 10.82
CA LYS A 148 -15.48 -16.35 9.99
C LYS A 148 -14.09 -15.76 10.21
N ILE A 149 -13.97 -14.47 10.52
CA ILE A 149 -12.69 -13.83 10.88
C ILE A 149 -12.10 -14.50 12.12
N ASP A 150 -12.87 -14.60 13.21
CA ASP A 150 -12.42 -15.19 14.47
C ASP A 150 -12.08 -16.68 14.30
N SER A 151 -12.90 -17.40 13.54
CA SER A 151 -12.69 -18.82 13.26
C SER A 151 -11.39 -19.05 12.48
N LEU A 152 -11.17 -18.30 11.39
CA LEU A 152 -9.94 -18.39 10.60
C LEU A 152 -8.70 -18.04 11.42
N GLY A 153 -8.75 -16.92 12.16
CA GLY A 153 -7.64 -16.49 13.00
C GLY A 153 -7.27 -17.53 14.07
N THR A 154 -8.28 -18.17 14.67
CA THR A 154 -8.09 -19.22 15.68
C THR A 154 -7.49 -20.50 15.07
N VAL A 155 -8.00 -20.94 13.91
CA VAL A 155 -7.47 -22.13 13.21
C VAL A 155 -5.98 -21.95 12.88
N ILE A 156 -5.63 -20.82 12.25
CA ILE A 156 -4.24 -20.51 11.90
C ILE A 156 -3.37 -20.43 13.16
N ARG A 157 -3.83 -19.76 14.22
CA ARG A 157 -3.08 -19.67 15.48
C ARG A 157 -2.78 -21.05 16.06
N ASN A 158 -3.78 -21.94 16.09
CA ASN A 158 -3.63 -23.29 16.65
C ASN A 158 -2.60 -24.13 15.86
N GLU A 159 -2.60 -24.03 14.53
CA GLU A 159 -1.59 -24.67 13.66
C GLU A 159 -0.17 -24.16 13.98
N LEU A 160 -0.02 -22.86 14.25
CA LEU A 160 1.28 -22.24 14.53
C LEU A 160 1.82 -22.56 15.93
N ILE A 161 0.96 -22.62 16.95
CA ILE A 161 1.38 -23.02 18.31
C ILE A 161 1.83 -24.49 18.35
N ALA A 162 1.26 -25.36 17.49
CA ALA A 162 1.70 -26.74 17.39
C ALA A 162 3.14 -26.90 16.84
N SER A 163 3.67 -25.88 16.16
CA SER A 163 4.97 -25.92 15.46
C SER A 163 5.98 -24.88 15.95
N SER A 164 5.66 -24.09 16.99
CA SER A 164 6.46 -22.99 17.53
C SER A 164 6.25 -22.85 19.04
N SER A 165 7.20 -22.21 19.74
CA SER A 165 6.98 -21.91 21.16
C SER A 165 5.84 -20.89 21.35
N GLN A 166 5.06 -21.04 22.41
CA GLN A 166 3.95 -20.15 22.73
C GLN A 166 4.41 -18.70 22.91
N ALA A 167 5.55 -18.49 23.59
CA ALA A 167 6.10 -17.15 23.81
C ALA A 167 6.50 -16.44 22.50
N ILE A 168 7.04 -17.18 21.52
CA ILE A 168 7.34 -16.63 20.19
C ILE A 168 6.05 -16.23 19.48
N VAL A 169 5.02 -17.09 19.51
CA VAL A 169 3.72 -16.80 18.88
C VAL A 169 3.08 -15.56 19.49
N GLU A 170 2.99 -15.46 20.81
CA GLU A 170 2.38 -14.32 21.50
C GLU A 170 3.09 -12.99 21.23
N ARG A 171 4.44 -13.00 21.20
CA ARG A 171 5.23 -11.82 20.82
C ARG A 171 4.95 -11.41 19.37
N SER A 172 4.87 -12.39 18.48
CA SER A 172 4.66 -12.17 17.05
C SER A 172 3.27 -11.61 16.76
N GLU A 173 2.27 -12.11 17.46
CA GLU A 173 0.90 -11.59 17.37
C GLU A 173 0.81 -10.17 17.92
N SER A 174 1.51 -9.87 19.02
CA SER A 174 1.58 -8.52 19.57
C SER A 174 2.18 -7.54 18.55
N PHE A 175 3.26 -7.93 17.88
CA PHE A 175 3.86 -7.15 16.80
C PHE A 175 2.91 -7.00 15.60
N GLY A 176 2.32 -8.11 15.12
CA GLY A 176 1.38 -8.11 14.00
C GLY A 176 0.13 -7.26 14.25
N TYR A 177 -0.44 -7.36 15.44
CA TYR A 177 -1.54 -6.51 15.89
C TYR A 177 -1.15 -5.03 15.86
N ALA A 178 0.03 -4.67 16.35
CA ALA A 178 0.52 -3.30 16.33
C ALA A 178 0.69 -2.77 14.89
N ILE A 179 1.20 -3.58 13.97
CA ILE A 179 1.27 -3.25 12.54
C ILE A 179 -0.13 -3.03 11.96
N GLY A 180 -1.05 -3.97 12.15
CA GLY A 180 -2.43 -3.86 11.65
C GLY A 180 -3.11 -2.59 12.18
N LYS A 181 -2.95 -2.30 13.46
CA LYS A 181 -3.45 -1.07 14.08
C LYS A 181 -2.86 0.18 13.45
N ALA A 182 -1.55 0.25 13.30
CA ALA A 182 -0.87 1.42 12.73
C ALA A 182 -1.27 1.65 11.26
N ILE A 183 -1.39 0.59 10.45
CA ILE A 183 -1.84 0.69 9.06
C ILE A 183 -3.30 1.11 8.96
N PHE A 184 -4.18 0.58 9.82
CA PHE A 184 -5.57 1.05 9.88
C PHE A 184 -5.65 2.52 10.30
N ASP A 185 -4.86 2.94 11.30
CA ASP A 185 -4.78 4.34 11.74
C ASP A 185 -4.31 5.26 10.61
N TRP A 186 -3.26 4.87 9.89
CA TRP A 186 -2.80 5.58 8.70
C TRP A 186 -3.86 5.61 7.59
N SER A 187 -4.63 4.54 7.41
CA SER A 187 -5.71 4.49 6.42
C SER A 187 -6.76 5.57 6.67
N LYS A 188 -7.07 5.89 7.94
CA LYS A 188 -8.10 6.88 8.29
C LYS A 188 -7.81 8.29 7.74
N THR A 189 -6.55 8.57 7.44
CA THR A 189 -6.09 9.90 7.01
C THR A 189 -6.14 10.10 5.49
N ASP A 190 -6.58 9.12 4.71
CA ASP A 190 -6.56 9.18 3.25
C ASP A 190 -7.79 9.86 2.61
N GLY A 191 -8.80 10.25 3.41
CA GLY A 191 -10.07 10.82 2.94
C GLY A 191 -11.13 9.80 2.51
N GLY A 192 -10.73 8.55 2.27
CA GLY A 192 -11.58 7.43 1.87
C GLY A 192 -12.15 6.62 3.03
N HIS A 193 -11.75 6.91 4.27
CA HIS A 193 -12.34 6.30 5.46
C HIS A 193 -13.86 6.51 5.49
N GLU A 194 -14.56 5.45 5.89
CA GLU A 194 -16.03 5.37 5.84
C GLU A 194 -16.66 5.66 4.48
N GLY A 195 -15.89 5.56 3.38
CA GLY A 195 -16.41 5.76 2.01
C GLY A 195 -17.61 4.88 1.68
N PHE A 196 -17.72 3.70 2.32
CA PHE A 196 -18.86 2.78 2.20
C PHE A 196 -20.21 3.41 2.59
N THR A 197 -20.24 4.46 3.42
CA THR A 197 -21.48 5.18 3.79
C THR A 197 -21.84 6.30 2.81
N ARG A 198 -20.91 6.70 1.93
CA ARG A 198 -21.01 7.89 1.07
C ARG A 198 -20.89 7.57 -0.42
N ASN A 199 -21.33 6.37 -0.83
CA ASN A 199 -21.29 5.93 -2.22
C ASN A 199 -22.04 6.86 -3.19
N PHE A 200 -23.16 7.44 -2.74
CA PHE A 200 -24.03 8.30 -3.55
C PHE A 200 -24.43 9.53 -2.72
N PRO A 201 -23.53 10.52 -2.56
CA PRO A 201 -23.78 11.65 -1.67
C PRO A 201 -24.93 12.52 -2.22
N ALA A 202 -26.02 12.63 -1.45
CA ALA A 202 -27.22 13.39 -1.84
C ALA A 202 -26.96 14.89 -2.11
N THR A 203 -25.84 15.41 -1.59
CA THR A 203 -25.40 16.79 -1.79
C THR A 203 -24.73 17.03 -3.14
N TYR A 204 -24.30 15.98 -3.85
CA TYR A 204 -23.67 16.13 -5.16
C TYR A 204 -24.67 16.61 -6.21
N LYS A 205 -24.31 17.65 -6.95
CA LYS A 205 -25.09 18.19 -8.07
C LYS A 205 -24.43 17.77 -9.37
N VAL A 206 -25.14 16.95 -10.15
CA VAL A 206 -24.67 16.48 -11.45
C VAL A 206 -24.59 17.68 -12.40
N PRO A 207 -23.41 17.97 -12.99
CA PRO A 207 -23.29 19.02 -14.00
C PRO A 207 -24.14 18.71 -15.23
N VAL A 208 -24.74 19.74 -15.81
CA VAL A 208 -25.57 19.63 -17.02
C VAL A 208 -24.93 20.44 -18.15
N PHE A 209 -24.44 19.74 -19.17
CA PHE A 209 -23.88 20.32 -20.39
C PHE A 209 -23.93 19.25 -21.51
N PRO A 210 -23.79 19.62 -22.80
CA PRO A 210 -23.74 18.63 -23.88
C PRO A 210 -22.67 17.57 -23.62
N GLY A 211 -23.07 16.30 -23.55
CA GLY A 211 -22.18 15.16 -23.23
C GLY A 211 -21.79 15.00 -21.75
N SER A 212 -22.45 15.72 -20.83
CA SER A 212 -22.36 15.40 -19.40
C SER A 212 -22.93 14.02 -19.11
N TRP A 213 -22.45 13.37 -18.05
CA TRP A 213 -23.04 12.12 -17.56
C TRP A 213 -24.53 12.31 -17.26
N GLN A 214 -25.35 11.32 -17.62
CA GLN A 214 -26.78 11.30 -17.36
C GLN A 214 -27.15 9.99 -16.63
N PRO A 215 -28.22 10.01 -15.80
CA PRO A 215 -28.78 8.80 -15.22
C PRO A 215 -29.12 7.78 -16.31
N THR A 216 -28.73 6.53 -16.09
CA THR A 216 -29.13 5.39 -16.93
C THR A 216 -30.47 4.83 -16.46
N GLU A 217 -31.05 3.91 -17.25
CA GLU A 217 -32.38 3.31 -16.99
C GLU A 217 -32.50 2.57 -15.64
N ASN A 218 -31.38 2.29 -14.97
CA ASN A 218 -31.34 1.67 -13.64
C ASN A 218 -31.79 2.59 -12.47
N GLY A 219 -32.28 3.80 -12.76
CA GLY A 219 -32.81 4.73 -11.76
C GLY A 219 -31.74 5.37 -10.86
N ARG A 220 -30.45 5.18 -11.16
CA ARG A 220 -29.37 5.81 -10.39
C ARG A 220 -29.16 7.26 -10.85
N THR A 221 -29.57 8.21 -10.02
CA THR A 221 -29.54 9.64 -10.35
C THR A 221 -28.28 10.37 -9.89
N ILE A 222 -27.48 9.77 -9.01
CA ILE A 222 -26.22 10.32 -8.49
C ILE A 222 -25.08 9.40 -8.95
N PRO A 223 -24.03 9.91 -9.59
CA PRO A 223 -22.87 9.09 -9.94
C PRO A 223 -22.19 8.56 -8.68
N MET A 224 -21.61 7.37 -8.79
CA MET A 224 -20.94 6.72 -7.66
C MET A 224 -19.63 7.46 -7.31
N LEU A 225 -19.46 7.74 -6.01
CA LEU A 225 -18.25 8.30 -5.41
C LEU A 225 -17.64 9.48 -6.20
N PRO A 226 -18.40 10.57 -6.42
CA PRO A 226 -17.98 11.67 -7.30
C PRO A 226 -16.75 12.44 -6.79
N TYR A 227 -16.39 12.27 -5.51
CA TYR A 227 -15.23 12.90 -4.88
C TYR A 227 -14.05 11.94 -4.66
N TRP A 228 -14.13 10.68 -5.11
CA TRP A 228 -13.12 9.65 -4.78
C TRP A 228 -11.70 10.01 -5.20
N GLY A 229 -11.58 10.75 -6.31
CA GLY A 229 -10.29 11.23 -6.80
C GLY A 229 -9.56 12.21 -5.88
N GLN A 230 -10.21 12.70 -4.82
CA GLN A 230 -9.61 13.56 -3.79
C GLN A 230 -8.91 12.76 -2.68
N ASN A 231 -9.11 11.44 -2.64
CA ASN A 231 -8.44 10.60 -1.66
C ASN A 231 -6.93 10.55 -1.92
N ARG A 232 -6.14 10.46 -0.84
CA ARG A 232 -4.69 10.27 -0.92
C ARG A 232 -4.38 8.96 -1.64
N THR A 233 -3.60 9.02 -2.71
CA THR A 233 -3.07 7.83 -3.39
C THR A 233 -1.98 7.15 -2.55
N PHE A 234 -1.83 5.82 -2.68
CA PHE A 234 -0.72 5.09 -2.05
C PHE A 234 0.65 5.60 -2.51
N ILE A 235 0.83 5.82 -3.81
CA ILE A 235 2.03 6.42 -4.39
C ILE A 235 1.71 7.86 -4.77
N ALA A 236 2.48 8.82 -4.24
CA ALA A 236 2.22 10.25 -4.45
C ALA A 236 2.23 10.65 -5.93
N ALA A 237 3.12 10.05 -6.73
CA ALA A 237 3.22 10.32 -8.17
C ALA A 237 1.93 10.00 -8.94
N ASN A 238 1.11 9.06 -8.47
CA ASN A 238 -0.15 8.72 -9.13
C ASN A 238 -1.16 9.88 -9.08
N GLY A 239 -1.11 10.71 -8.03
CA GLY A 239 -1.94 11.91 -7.92
C GLY A 239 -1.53 13.05 -8.86
N LEU A 240 -0.36 12.93 -9.49
CA LEU A 240 0.16 13.91 -10.47
C LEU A 240 -0.13 13.50 -11.92
N LEU A 241 -0.68 12.31 -12.14
CA LEU A 241 -1.02 11.82 -13.48
C LEU A 241 -2.17 12.66 -14.05
N THR A 242 -1.94 13.20 -15.24
CA THR A 242 -3.00 13.89 -15.98
C THR A 242 -3.81 12.86 -16.76
N PRO A 243 -5.12 12.71 -16.51
CA PRO A 243 -5.95 11.83 -17.33
C PRO A 243 -5.99 12.36 -18.78
N PRO A 244 -6.07 11.48 -19.78
CA PRO A 244 -6.20 11.91 -21.16
C PRO A 244 -7.46 12.77 -21.32
N ALA A 245 -7.35 13.85 -22.08
CA ALA A 245 -8.50 14.69 -22.39
C ALA A 245 -9.54 13.86 -23.18
N PRO A 246 -10.84 13.95 -22.81
CA PRO A 246 -11.88 13.32 -23.62
C PRO A 246 -11.95 14.01 -24.99
N LEU A 247 -12.44 13.28 -25.99
CA LEU A 247 -12.73 13.85 -27.31
C LEU A 247 -13.73 15.00 -27.19
N THR A 248 -13.57 16.03 -28.03
CA THR A 248 -14.55 17.11 -28.13
C THR A 248 -15.90 16.55 -28.51
N ILE A 249 -16.91 16.87 -27.70
CA ILE A 249 -18.27 16.36 -27.84
C ILE A 249 -18.85 16.84 -29.17
N SER A 250 -19.39 15.90 -29.96
CA SER A 250 -19.94 16.18 -31.27
C SER A 250 -20.95 15.11 -31.69
N THR A 251 -22.06 15.52 -32.30
CA THR A 251 -23.07 14.64 -32.90
C THR A 251 -22.86 14.44 -34.40
N GLN A 252 -21.84 15.06 -34.99
CA GLN A 252 -21.53 14.90 -36.42
C GLN A 252 -20.98 13.50 -36.69
N VAL A 253 -21.55 12.81 -37.68
CA VAL A 253 -21.23 11.41 -38.01
C VAL A 253 -19.75 11.22 -38.36
N ASN A 254 -19.11 12.24 -38.94
CA ASN A 254 -17.70 12.23 -39.31
C ASN A 254 -16.75 12.65 -38.17
N SER A 255 -17.25 12.93 -36.96
CA SER A 255 -16.41 13.34 -35.83
C SER A 255 -15.75 12.17 -35.11
N PRO A 256 -14.55 12.33 -34.54
CA PRO A 256 -13.91 11.29 -33.72
C PRO A 256 -14.79 10.82 -32.56
N TYR A 257 -15.56 11.74 -31.95
CA TYR A 257 -16.48 11.43 -30.85
C TYR A 257 -17.61 10.50 -31.29
N PHE A 258 -18.27 10.81 -32.41
CA PHE A 258 -19.33 9.96 -32.95
C PHE A 258 -18.81 8.58 -33.35
N GLN A 259 -17.60 8.51 -33.90
CA GLN A 259 -17.01 7.23 -34.30
C GLN A 259 -16.80 6.29 -33.10
N GLN A 260 -16.34 6.80 -31.95
CA GLN A 260 -16.24 5.99 -30.73
C GLN A 260 -17.60 5.49 -30.24
N TYR A 261 -18.65 6.31 -30.33
CA TYR A 261 -20.01 5.87 -30.01
C TYR A 261 -20.50 4.78 -30.98
N TYR A 262 -20.27 4.97 -32.28
CA TYR A 262 -20.67 4.00 -33.30
C TYR A 262 -19.93 2.67 -33.18
N ASP A 263 -18.66 2.69 -32.75
CA ASP A 263 -17.89 1.48 -32.47
C ASP A 263 -18.43 0.66 -31.30
N VAL A 264 -19.14 1.28 -30.35
CA VAL A 264 -19.84 0.58 -29.25
C VAL A 264 -21.21 0.06 -29.69
N TYR A 265 -21.88 0.76 -30.60
CA TYR A 265 -23.25 0.42 -31.05
C TYR A 265 -23.30 -0.78 -32.01
N LYS A 266 -22.36 -0.85 -32.95
CA LYS A 266 -22.34 -1.86 -34.02
C LYS A 266 -21.90 -3.24 -33.52
#